data_AF-A0A857J8I6-F1
#
_entry.id   AF-A0A857J8I6-F1
#
_cell.length_a   1.000
_cell.length_b   1.000
_cell.length_c   1.000
_cell.angle_alpha   90.00
_cell.angle_beta   90.00
_cell.angle_gamma   90.00
#
_symmetry.space_group_name_H-M   'P 1'
#
loop_
_entity.id
_entity.type
_entity.pdbx_description
1 polymer ?
#
loop_
_entity_poly.entity_id
_entity_poly.type
_entity_poly.pdbx_seq_one_letter_code
_entity_poly.pdbx_strand_id
1 'polypeptide(L)'
;MIDFRSVFLPYCVLRLMDGNHVVLNRNEAPAGLTVEGGVKMEDHPVRVRLQDLRPESIAAASVDGSGDAARILLYDDNSIPTDSAEHWAAYGRRLQALAALGLEAVREGDPEFVVVPDFPVFKARAR
;
A
#
# COMPACT_ATOMS: atom_id res chain seq x y z
N MET A 1 -10.18 13.62 -13.75
CA MET A 1 -11.15 12.51 -13.87
C MET A 1 -10.63 11.38 -13.02
N ILE A 2 -11.44 10.86 -12.09
CA ILE A 2 -11.04 9.73 -11.25
C ILE A 2 -11.15 8.46 -12.11
N ASP A 3 -10.09 7.65 -12.15
CA ASP A 3 -10.11 6.33 -12.79
C ASP A 3 -9.99 5.20 -11.75
N PHE A 4 -10.15 3.95 -12.19
CA PHE A 4 -10.09 2.79 -11.30
C PHE A 4 -8.76 2.70 -10.53
N ARG A 5 -7.64 3.06 -11.17
CA ARG A 5 -6.29 3.01 -10.59
C ARG A 5 -6.09 4.05 -9.51
N SER A 6 -6.77 5.18 -9.67
CA SER A 6 -6.77 6.32 -8.74
C SER A 6 -7.47 6.01 -7.41
N VAL A 7 -8.13 4.86 -7.30
CA VAL A 7 -8.84 4.44 -6.09
C VAL A 7 -8.38 3.06 -5.63
N PHE A 8 -8.42 2.07 -6.51
CA PHE A 8 -8.40 0.66 -6.10
C PHE A 8 -7.08 -0.06 -6.35
N LEU A 9 -6.22 0.46 -7.24
CA LEU A 9 -4.93 -0.18 -7.50
C LEU A 9 -3.85 0.41 -6.59
N PRO A 10 -3.18 -0.42 -5.78
CA PRO A 10 -1.90 -0.06 -5.18
C PRO A 10 -0.93 0.45 -6.24
N TYR A 11 -0.50 1.70 -6.09
CA TYR A 11 0.51 2.37 -6.90
C TYR A 11 1.88 2.24 -6.25
N CYS A 12 1.98 2.52 -4.95
CA CYS A 12 3.22 2.34 -4.21
C CYS A 12 2.96 1.97 -2.75
N VAL A 13 4.00 1.47 -2.11
CA VAL A 13 4.11 1.41 -0.66
C VAL A 13 5.08 2.49 -0.21
N LEU A 14 4.64 3.34 0.71
CA LEU A 14 5.45 4.39 1.31
C LEU A 14 5.81 3.99 2.74
N ARG A 15 7.09 4.08 3.10
CA ARG A 15 7.54 3.98 4.49
C ARG A 15 7.46 5.35 5.16
N LEU A 16 6.79 5.39 6.31
CA LEU A 16 6.64 6.57 7.16
C LEU A 16 7.83 6.71 8.11
N MET A 17 7.95 7.89 8.74
CA MET A 17 9.05 8.18 9.69
C MET A 17 9.03 7.29 10.93
N ASP A 18 7.85 6.82 11.36
CA ASP A 18 7.67 5.87 12.46
C ASP A 18 8.05 4.42 12.09
N GLY A 19 8.38 4.17 10.82
CA GLY A 19 8.74 2.86 10.31
C GLY A 19 7.55 2.02 9.84
N ASN A 20 6.31 2.53 9.98
CA ASN A 20 5.15 1.91 9.37
C ASN A 20 5.09 2.18 7.88
N HIS A 21 4.20 1.47 7.21
CA HIS A 21 4.01 1.50 5.77
C HIS A 21 2.55 1.80 5.44
N VAL A 22 2.34 2.52 4.34
CA VAL A 22 1.01 2.80 3.79
C VAL A 22 1.00 2.43 2.32
N VAL A 23 -0.05 1.71 1.90
CA VAL A 23 -0.30 1.42 0.49
C VAL A 23 -1.07 2.60 -0.11
N LEU A 24 -0.49 3.24 -1.11
CA LEU A 24 -1.06 4.41 -1.78
C LEU A 24 -1.56 4.03 -3.17
N ASN A 25 -2.61 4.72 -3.63
CA ASN A 25 -3.11 4.70 -5.00
C ASN A 25 -2.36 5.74 -5.87
N ARG A 26 -2.75 5.86 -7.14
CA ARG A 26 -2.08 6.75 -8.09
C ARG A 26 -2.09 8.23 -7.68
N ASN A 27 -3.06 8.65 -6.89
CA ASN A 27 -3.19 10.01 -6.41
C ASN A 27 -2.47 10.23 -5.07
N GLU A 28 -1.62 9.29 -4.67
CA GLU A 28 -0.90 9.33 -3.38
C GLU A 28 -1.83 9.39 -2.16
N ALA A 29 -3.07 8.91 -2.31
CA ALA A 29 -4.00 8.67 -1.23
C ALA A 29 -3.96 7.20 -0.80
N PRO A 30 -4.37 6.83 0.42
CA PRO A 30 -4.46 5.43 0.80
C PRO A 30 -5.34 4.64 -0.18
N ALA A 31 -4.88 3.46 -0.57
CA ALA A 31 -5.64 2.60 -1.48
C ALA A 31 -7.03 2.31 -0.91
N GLY A 32 -8.05 2.46 -1.76
CA GLY A 32 -9.47 2.37 -1.40
C GLY A 32 -10.13 3.70 -1.03
N LEU A 33 -9.38 4.81 -0.92
CA LEU A 33 -9.93 6.12 -0.60
C LEU A 33 -9.84 7.09 -1.78
N THR A 34 -10.87 7.92 -1.91
CA THR A 34 -10.87 9.14 -2.73
C THR A 34 -10.80 10.32 -1.80
N VAL A 35 -9.71 11.09 -1.84
CA VAL A 35 -9.48 12.19 -0.91
C VAL A 35 -9.13 13.45 -1.68
N GLU A 36 -9.85 14.52 -1.40
CA GLU A 36 -9.57 15.86 -1.92
C GLU A 36 -8.82 16.64 -0.83
N GLY A 37 -7.71 17.30 -1.17
CA GLY A 37 -7.00 18.22 -0.26
C GLY A 37 -5.79 17.66 0.51
N GLY A 38 -5.31 16.46 0.19
CA GLY A 38 -4.13 15.85 0.81
C GLY A 38 -4.43 15.19 2.16
N VAL A 39 -3.78 14.07 2.44
CA VAL A 39 -3.95 13.31 3.69
C VAL A 39 -2.65 13.32 4.47
N LYS A 40 -2.73 13.66 5.77
CA LYS A 40 -1.64 13.40 6.72
C LYS A 40 -1.63 11.91 7.03
N MET A 41 -0.64 11.20 6.49
CA MET A 41 -0.57 9.74 6.58
C MET A 41 -0.27 9.27 8.00
N GLU A 42 0.41 10.10 8.79
CA GLU A 42 0.79 9.86 10.17
C GLU A 42 -0.42 9.69 11.09
N ASP A 43 -1.53 10.37 10.77
CA ASP A 43 -2.77 10.35 11.57
C ASP A 43 -3.74 9.26 11.09
N HIS A 44 -3.43 8.53 10.01
CA HIS A 44 -4.37 7.62 9.36
C HIS A 44 -4.29 6.19 9.93
N PRO A 45 -5.43 5.48 10.13
CA PRO A 45 -5.44 4.11 10.67
C PRO A 45 -4.95 3.01 9.72
N VAL A 46 -4.60 3.34 8.46
CA VAL A 46 -4.26 2.33 7.42
C VAL A 46 -2.76 2.01 7.36
N ARG A 47 -2.09 2.13 8.50
CA ARG A 47 -0.66 1.90 8.68
C ARG A 47 -0.42 0.44 9.04
N VAL A 48 0.56 -0.19 8.39
CA VAL A 48 0.97 -1.58 8.65
C VAL A 48 2.48 -1.68 8.73
N ARG A 49 3.02 -2.66 9.45
CA ARG A 49 4.45 -2.93 9.44
C ARG A 49 4.75 -4.09 8.49
N LEU A 50 5.47 -3.79 7.41
CA LEU A 50 6.04 -4.80 6.52
C LEU A 50 7.31 -5.39 7.13
N GLN A 51 7.47 -6.69 6.99
CA GLN A 51 8.65 -7.45 7.38
C GLN A 51 9.33 -8.05 6.14
N ASP A 52 10.50 -8.66 6.34
CA ASP A 52 11.27 -9.32 5.27
C ASP A 52 11.67 -8.40 4.09
N LEU A 53 11.87 -7.12 4.39
CA LEU A 53 12.27 -6.04 3.48
C LEU A 53 13.74 -6.13 3.06
N ARG A 54 14.14 -7.28 2.52
CA ARG A 54 15.46 -7.45 1.88
C ARG A 54 15.47 -6.73 0.53
N PRO A 55 16.60 -6.13 0.11
CA PRO A 55 16.69 -5.41 -1.16
C PRO A 55 16.19 -6.23 -2.36
N GLU A 56 16.44 -7.54 -2.39
CA GLU A 56 16.02 -8.43 -3.47
C GLU A 56 14.51 -8.67 -3.47
N SER A 57 13.91 -8.82 -2.29
CA SER A 57 12.45 -8.93 -2.15
C SER A 57 11.76 -7.64 -2.59
N ILE A 58 12.33 -6.48 -2.24
CA ILE A 58 11.82 -5.17 -2.60
C ILE A 58 11.94 -4.94 -4.12
N ALA A 59 13.11 -5.24 -4.69
CA ALA A 59 13.35 -5.12 -6.12
C ALA A 59 12.38 -5.97 -6.96
N ALA A 60 11.99 -7.15 -6.47
CA ALA A 60 11.00 -7.99 -7.13
C ALA A 60 9.59 -7.37 -7.14
N ALA A 61 9.26 -6.55 -6.15
CA ALA A 61 8.01 -5.81 -6.07
C ALA A 61 8.08 -4.45 -6.79
N SER A 62 9.27 -3.89 -7.02
CA SER A 62 9.42 -2.56 -7.63
C SER A 62 9.42 -2.59 -9.16
N VAL A 63 8.79 -1.60 -9.78
CA VAL A 63 8.70 -1.43 -11.24
C VAL A 63 10.06 -1.11 -11.86
N ASP A 64 10.88 -0.36 -11.14
CA ASP A 64 12.22 0.06 -11.53
C ASP A 64 13.31 -0.91 -11.05
N GLY A 65 12.93 -1.99 -10.34
CA GLY A 65 13.87 -2.93 -9.74
C GLY A 65 14.68 -2.35 -8.56
N SER A 66 14.27 -1.21 -8.00
CA SER A 66 14.91 -0.61 -6.83
C SER A 66 14.75 -1.50 -5.60
N GLY A 67 15.83 -1.66 -4.82
CA GLY A 67 15.81 -2.29 -3.50
C GLY A 67 15.51 -1.34 -2.34
N ASP A 68 15.06 -0.11 -2.63
CA ASP A 68 14.80 0.91 -1.62
C ASP A 68 13.46 0.68 -0.89
N ALA A 69 13.54 0.45 0.41
CA ALA A 69 12.37 0.25 1.26
C ALA A 69 11.60 1.55 1.56
N ALA A 70 12.16 2.73 1.26
CA ALA A 70 11.48 4.01 1.49
C ALA A 70 10.22 4.14 0.62
N ARG A 71 10.31 3.69 -0.63
CA ARG A 71 9.20 3.73 -1.59
C ARG A 71 9.29 2.59 -2.60
N ILE A 72 8.32 1.70 -2.54
CA ILE A 72 8.21 0.55 -3.44
C ILE A 72 7.15 0.87 -4.49
N LEU A 73 7.55 1.11 -5.74
CA LEU A 73 6.63 1.48 -6.83
C LEU A 73 6.15 0.23 -7.58
N LEU A 74 4.84 -0.01 -7.69
CA LEU A 74 4.32 -1.22 -8.34
C LEU A 74 4.12 -1.06 -9.86
N TYR A 75 3.92 0.18 -10.30
CA TYR A 75 3.87 0.56 -11.71
C TYR A 75 4.22 2.04 -11.86
N ASP A 76 4.43 2.48 -13.08
CA ASP A 76 4.73 3.86 -13.46
C ASP A 76 3.93 4.27 -14.71
N ASP A 77 4.27 5.42 -15.30
CA ASP A 77 3.60 5.94 -16.50
C ASP A 77 3.88 5.12 -17.75
N ASN A 78 4.92 4.28 -17.74
CA ASN A 78 5.28 3.42 -18.85
C ASN A 78 4.71 2.00 -18.71
N SER A 79 4.11 1.67 -17.57
CA SER A 79 3.63 0.32 -17.23
C SER A 79 2.22 0.31 -16.62
N ILE A 80 1.38 1.22 -17.10
CA ILE A 80 0.01 1.41 -16.61
C ILE A 80 -0.79 0.08 -16.71
N PRO A 81 -1.27 -0.50 -15.58
CA PRO A 81 -1.88 -1.82 -15.59
C PRO A 81 -3.12 -1.96 -16.49
N THR A 82 -3.84 -0.87 -16.73
CA THR A 82 -5.08 -0.85 -17.51
C THR A 82 -4.85 -0.65 -19.01
N ASP A 83 -3.63 -0.36 -19.44
CA ASP A 83 -3.34 -0.02 -20.84
C ASP A 83 -3.10 -1.25 -21.70
N SER A 84 -2.62 -2.35 -21.11
CA SER A 84 -2.39 -3.61 -21.82
C SER A 84 -2.40 -4.82 -20.89
N ALA A 85 -2.66 -6.00 -21.46
CA ALA A 85 -2.58 -7.27 -20.74
C ALA A 85 -1.15 -7.56 -20.23
N GLU A 86 -0.13 -7.10 -20.97
CA GLU A 86 1.27 -7.23 -20.56
C GLU A 86 1.56 -6.41 -19.30
N HIS A 87 1.10 -5.16 -19.25
CA HIS A 87 1.24 -4.31 -18.08
C HIS A 87 0.50 -4.88 -16.87
N TRP A 88 -0.73 -5.36 -17.07
CA TRP A 88 -1.48 -6.05 -16.02
C TRP A 88 -0.73 -7.26 -15.46
N ALA A 89 -0.16 -8.09 -16.34
CA ALA A 89 0.60 -9.26 -15.93
C ALA A 89 1.88 -8.89 -15.15
N ALA A 90 2.61 -7.85 -15.59
CA ALA A 90 3.79 -7.35 -14.88
C ALA A 90 3.42 -6.79 -13.50
N TYR A 91 2.36 -5.99 -13.42
CA TYR A 91 1.81 -5.47 -12.18
C TYR A 91 1.38 -6.59 -11.22
N GLY A 92 0.67 -7.60 -11.73
CA GLY A 92 0.23 -8.76 -10.94
C GLY A 92 1.41 -9.54 -10.33
N ARG A 93 2.52 -9.69 -11.06
CA ARG A 93 3.75 -10.32 -10.51
C ARG A 93 4.34 -9.52 -9.35
N ARG A 94 4.36 -8.18 -9.47
CA ARG A 94 4.86 -7.29 -8.42
C ARG A 94 3.94 -7.29 -7.20
N LEU A 95 2.63 -7.28 -7.41
CA LEU A 95 1.65 -7.47 -6.33
C LEU A 95 1.85 -8.81 -5.61
N GLN A 96 2.10 -9.88 -6.35
CA GLN A 96 2.40 -11.18 -5.77
C GLN A 96 3.69 -11.15 -4.93
N ALA A 97 4.74 -10.48 -5.42
CA ALA A 97 5.98 -10.29 -4.66
C ALA A 97 5.74 -9.47 -3.39
N LEU A 98 4.96 -8.38 -3.47
CA LEU A 98 4.59 -7.57 -2.32
C LEU A 98 3.77 -8.37 -1.30
N ALA A 99 2.80 -9.17 -1.76
CA ALA A 99 1.95 -9.99 -0.90
C ALA A 99 2.71 -11.14 -0.21
N ALA A 100 3.91 -11.49 -0.70
CA ALA A 100 4.78 -12.48 -0.07
C ALA A 100 5.63 -11.89 1.07
N LEU A 101 5.65 -10.57 1.25
CA LEU A 101 6.28 -9.94 2.40
C LEU A 101 5.49 -10.24 3.68
N GLY A 102 6.20 -10.36 4.80
CA GLY A 102 5.57 -10.50 6.10
C GLY A 102 4.77 -9.25 6.48
N LEU A 103 3.62 -9.45 7.12
CA LEU A 103 2.79 -8.39 7.69
C LEU A 103 2.68 -8.58 9.20
N GLU A 104 2.98 -7.53 9.95
CA GLU A 104 2.70 -7.47 11.38
C GLU A 104 1.46 -6.59 11.61
N ALA A 105 0.42 -7.20 12.20
CA ALA A 105 -0.75 -6.45 12.62
C ALA A 105 -0.38 -5.58 13.83
N VAL A 106 -0.69 -4.29 13.74
CA VAL A 106 -0.67 -3.39 14.90
C VAL A 106 -1.78 -3.86 15.84
N ARG A 107 -1.43 -4.23 17.09
CA ARG A 107 -2.36 -4.83 18.05
C ARG A 107 -2.91 -3.77 19.00
N GLU A 108 -4.11 -4.03 19.50
CA GLU A 108 -4.68 -3.24 20.60
C GLU A 108 -3.71 -3.22 21.79
N GLY A 109 -3.25 -2.04 22.17
CA GLY A 109 -2.23 -1.82 23.20
C GLY A 109 -0.84 -1.44 22.69
N ASP A 110 -0.57 -1.57 21.39
CA ASP A 110 0.63 -0.97 20.80
C ASP A 110 0.52 0.55 20.82
N PRO A 111 1.62 1.29 21.05
CA PRO A 111 1.59 2.76 21.06
C PRO A 111 1.16 3.36 19.71
N GLU A 112 1.19 2.57 18.64
CA GLU A 112 0.78 2.91 17.28
C GLU A 112 -0.67 2.51 16.97
N PHE A 113 -1.33 1.75 17.86
CA PHE A 113 -2.74 1.39 17.73
C PHE A 113 -3.63 2.58 18.06
N VAL A 114 -4.19 3.19 17.03
CA VAL A 114 -5.14 4.30 17.17
C VAL A 114 -6.56 3.76 17.02
N VAL A 115 -7.33 3.79 18.11
CA VAL A 115 -8.79 3.68 18.01
C VAL A 115 -9.29 4.99 17.42
N VAL A 116 -9.78 4.95 16.19
CA VAL A 116 -10.51 6.08 15.61
C VAL A 116 -11.91 6.07 16.24
N PRO A 117 -12.25 7.04 17.11
CA PRO A 117 -13.60 7.12 17.66
C PRO A 117 -14.58 7.26 16.49
N ASP A 118 -15.73 6.59 16.58
CA ASP A 118 -16.80 6.61 15.57
C ASP A 118 -16.53 5.91 14.23
N PHE A 119 -15.41 5.18 14.08
CA PHE A 119 -15.26 4.29 12.93
C PHE A 119 -16.15 3.06 13.12
N PRO A 120 -17.06 2.72 12.19
CA PRO A 120 -17.93 1.56 12.34
C PRO A 120 -17.10 0.27 12.33
N VAL A 121 -16.86 -0.28 13.53
CA VAL A 121 -16.25 -1.61 13.67
C VAL A 121 -17.30 -2.64 13.25
N PHE A 122 -17.19 -3.12 12.01
CA PHE A 122 -17.92 -4.30 11.57
C PHE A 122 -17.36 -5.51 12.33
N LYS A 123 -17.92 -5.81 13.50
CA LYS A 123 -17.62 -7.05 14.21
C LYS A 123 -18.03 -8.20 13.29
N ALA A 124 -17.05 -8.92 12.76
CA ALA A 124 -17.28 -10.16 12.05
C ALA A 124 -18.08 -11.08 12.98
N ARG A 125 -19.33 -11.36 12.64
CA ARG A 125 -20.08 -12.42 13.29
C ARG A 125 -19.42 -13.72 12.85
N ALA A 126 -18.74 -14.40 13.78
CA ALA A 126 -18.36 -15.78 13.59
C ALA A 126 -19.63 -16.56 13.19
N ARG A 127 -19.57 -17.25 12.05
CA ARG A 127 -20.57 -18.23 11.63
C ARG A 127 -20.12 -19.61 12.06
#